data_AF-A0A2E4D9C0-F1
#
_entry.id   AF-A0A2E4D9C0-F1
#
_cell.length_a   1.000
_cell.length_b   1.000
_cell.length_c   1.000
_cell.angle_alpha   90.00
_cell.angle_beta   90.00
_cell.angle_gamma   90.00
#
_symmetry.space_group_name_H-M   'P 1'
#
loop_
_entity.id
_entity.type
_entity.pdbx_description
1 polymer ?
#
loop_
_entity_poly.entity_id
_entity_poly.type
_entity_poly.pdbx_seq_one_letter_code
_entity_poly.pdbx_strand_id
1 'polypeptide(L)'
;MAKKISLLFFIVMVFGSILYFKNGENQMETEKSQSKNKNSEVISINKTRIDKLNKLNEFITEDKNIEVLENVISILDDQLKCIKDKSCIQSKESRFFDEKLDPAYTVIRKAMEIINRLTLLDPEVHQKLQDEQMVAVVELEQPSSLFLTLNILMRKGKESFYKTWETAFGLKGVNAQTYLKFLRTQALVNDNDISKVERLTQNYLSKDNETIPLIVDELSHHKKLASRYEKLLGTACEHMSQEEKNYKVELEKLNLYGKKLVANYRC
;
A
#
# COMPACT_ATOMS: atom_id res chain seq x y z
N MET A 1 -64.37 -33.13 2.00
CA MET A 1 -63.21 -32.91 2.92
C MET A 1 -61.94 -32.46 2.22
N ALA A 2 -61.56 -33.01 1.06
CA ALA A 2 -60.30 -32.68 0.36
C ALA A 2 -60.07 -31.19 0.02
N LYS A 3 -61.11 -30.43 -0.37
CA LYS A 3 -60.96 -28.99 -0.71
C LYS A 3 -60.56 -28.08 0.45
N LYS A 4 -60.91 -28.42 1.70
CA LYS A 4 -60.55 -27.62 2.88
C LYS A 4 -59.09 -27.82 3.30
N ILE A 5 -58.53 -29.02 3.07
CA ILE A 5 -57.13 -29.36 3.38
C ILE A 5 -56.19 -28.66 2.39
N SER A 6 -56.56 -28.60 1.10
CA SER A 6 -55.77 -27.92 0.07
C SER A 6 -55.66 -26.40 0.29
N LEU A 7 -56.73 -25.75 0.78
CA LEU A 7 -56.71 -24.32 1.06
C LEU A 7 -55.82 -23.98 2.26
N LEU A 8 -55.83 -24.83 3.29
CA LEU A 8 -55.00 -24.65 4.48
C LEU A 8 -53.51 -24.74 4.15
N PHE A 9 -53.12 -25.69 3.29
CA PHE A 9 -51.73 -25.81 2.82
C PHE A 9 -51.26 -24.58 2.04
N PHE A 10 -52.12 -24.01 1.20
CA PHE A 10 -51.78 -22.81 0.43
C PHE A 10 -51.56 -21.59 1.33
N ILE A 11 -52.42 -21.43 2.35
CA ILE A 11 -52.28 -20.37 3.35
C ILE A 11 -50.97 -20.53 4.12
N VAL A 12 -50.63 -21.73 4.60
CA VAL A 12 -49.38 -21.95 5.35
C VAL A 12 -48.14 -21.67 4.49
N MET A 13 -48.12 -22.06 3.21
CA MET A 13 -46.99 -21.74 2.33
C MET A 13 -46.83 -20.25 2.05
N VAL A 14 -47.93 -19.54 1.79
CA VAL A 14 -47.88 -18.09 1.53
C VAL A 14 -47.47 -17.32 2.78
N PHE A 15 -48.06 -17.63 3.93
CA PHE A 15 -47.70 -16.98 5.20
C PHE A 15 -46.29 -17.35 5.67
N GLY A 16 -45.84 -18.60 5.46
CA GLY A 16 -44.47 -19.01 5.74
C GLY A 16 -43.44 -18.26 4.88
N SER A 17 -43.74 -18.05 3.60
CA SER A 17 -42.88 -17.30 2.69
C SER A 17 -42.80 -15.81 3.06
N ILE A 18 -43.93 -15.21 3.45
CA ILE A 18 -43.99 -13.80 3.89
C ILE A 18 -43.21 -13.62 5.21
N LEU A 19 -43.36 -14.54 6.17
CA LEU A 19 -42.61 -14.49 7.43
C LEU A 19 -41.11 -14.69 7.20
N TYR A 20 -40.71 -15.58 6.30
CA TYR A 20 -39.31 -15.79 5.94
C TYR A 20 -38.69 -14.54 5.29
N PHE A 21 -39.41 -13.91 4.34
CA PHE A 21 -38.97 -12.66 3.71
C PHE A 21 -38.84 -11.52 4.71
N LYS A 22 -39.83 -11.36 5.61
CA LYS A 22 -39.82 -10.31 6.62
C LYS A 22 -38.72 -10.51 7.67
N ASN A 23 -38.40 -11.75 8.02
CA ASN A 23 -37.25 -12.05 8.88
C ASN A 23 -35.91 -11.78 8.17
N GLY A 24 -35.81 -12.08 6.87
CA GLY A 24 -34.64 -11.79 6.06
C GLY A 24 -34.37 -10.28 5.93
N GLU A 25 -35.41 -9.48 5.69
CA GLU A 25 -35.30 -8.01 5.64
C GLU A 25 -34.88 -7.42 6.99
N ASN A 26 -35.47 -7.88 8.09
CA ASN A 26 -35.10 -7.44 9.44
C ASN A 26 -33.64 -7.82 9.80
N GLN A 27 -33.18 -9.01 9.40
CA GLN A 27 -31.78 -9.42 9.60
C GLN A 27 -30.82 -8.54 8.77
N MET A 28 -31.17 -8.26 7.51
CA MET A 28 -30.37 -7.43 6.61
C MET A 28 -30.31 -5.96 7.04
N GLU A 29 -31.40 -5.41 7.61
CA GLU A 29 -31.41 -4.07 8.21
C GLU A 29 -30.61 -4.00 9.51
N THR A 30 -30.65 -5.06 10.34
CA THR A 30 -29.87 -5.15 11.57
C THR A 30 -28.37 -5.25 11.28
N GLU A 31 -27.97 -6.06 10.30
CA GLU A 31 -26.57 -6.18 9.86
C GLU A 31 -26.04 -4.88 9.25
N LYS A 32 -26.83 -4.18 8.42
CA LYS A 32 -26.46 -2.85 7.90
C LYS A 32 -26.31 -1.81 9.00
N SER A 33 -27.18 -1.85 10.03
CA SER A 33 -27.12 -0.91 11.15
C SER A 33 -25.91 -1.18 12.06
N GLN A 34 -25.60 -2.45 12.32
CA GLN A 34 -24.41 -2.85 13.06
C GLN A 34 -23.11 -2.51 12.30
N SER A 35 -23.07 -2.74 10.99
CA SER A 35 -21.93 -2.36 10.14
C SER A 35 -21.68 -0.86 10.11
N LYS A 36 -22.75 -0.05 9.99
CA LYS A 36 -22.66 1.42 10.06
C LYS A 36 -22.15 1.92 11.41
N ASN A 37 -22.62 1.36 12.52
CA ASN A 37 -22.15 1.73 13.85
C ASN A 37 -20.68 1.37 14.05
N LYS A 38 -20.26 0.17 13.61
CA LYS A 38 -18.85 -0.25 13.67
C LYS A 38 -17.95 0.66 12.84
N ASN A 39 -18.35 1.02 11.62
CA ASN A 39 -17.59 1.95 10.77
C ASN A 39 -17.45 3.34 11.41
N SER A 40 -18.53 3.86 12.03
CA SER A 40 -18.50 5.14 12.75
C SER A 40 -17.51 5.12 13.92
N GLU A 41 -17.48 4.03 14.69
CA GLU A 41 -16.55 3.84 15.80
C GLU A 41 -15.09 3.78 15.32
N VAL A 42 -14.81 3.01 14.27
CA VAL A 42 -13.46 2.92 13.67
C VAL A 42 -12.97 4.29 13.18
N ILE A 43 -13.83 5.06 12.51
CA ILE A 43 -13.51 6.42 12.05
C ILE A 43 -13.17 7.33 13.24
N SER A 44 -13.98 7.26 14.31
CA SER A 44 -13.77 8.06 15.53
C SER A 44 -12.41 7.75 16.17
N ILE A 45 -12.07 6.46 16.33
CA ILE A 45 -10.79 6.03 16.91
C ILE A 45 -9.61 6.53 16.08
N ASN A 46 -9.64 6.33 14.76
CA ASN A 46 -8.57 6.79 13.87
C ASN A 46 -8.43 8.32 13.90
N LYS A 47 -9.55 9.05 13.99
CA LYS A 47 -9.54 10.52 14.14
C LYS A 47 -8.88 10.95 15.46
N THR A 48 -9.23 10.32 16.59
CA THR A 48 -8.59 10.60 17.88
C THR A 48 -7.09 10.34 17.85
N ARG A 49 -6.64 9.25 17.20
CA ARG A 49 -5.21 8.96 17.02
C ARG A 49 -4.51 10.04 16.20
N ILE A 50 -5.13 10.49 15.10
CA ILE A 50 -4.62 11.59 14.27
C ILE A 50 -4.49 12.88 15.09
N ASP A 51 -5.50 13.23 15.88
CA ASP A 51 -5.47 14.43 16.72
C ASP A 51 -4.38 14.36 17.80
N LYS A 52 -4.17 13.18 18.39
CA LYS A 52 -3.07 12.94 19.34
C LYS A 52 -1.71 13.12 18.67
N LEU A 53 -1.52 12.58 17.46
CA LEU A 53 -0.28 12.75 16.68
C LEU A 53 -0.03 14.22 16.32
N ASN A 54 -1.07 14.97 15.93
CA ASN A 54 -0.95 16.40 15.65
C ASN A 54 -0.46 17.18 16.88
N LYS A 55 -1.03 16.91 18.06
CA LYS A 55 -0.57 17.50 19.32
C LYS A 55 0.87 17.15 19.62
N LEU A 56 1.26 15.88 19.49
CA LEU A 56 2.64 15.43 19.71
C LEU A 56 3.63 16.15 18.79
N ASN A 57 3.26 16.41 17.53
CA ASN A 57 4.10 17.14 16.58
C ASN A 57 4.34 18.62 16.98
N GLU A 58 3.45 19.22 17.77
CA GLU A 58 3.62 20.57 18.33
C GLU A 58 4.59 20.60 19.52
N PHE A 59 4.77 19.47 20.22
CA PHE A 59 5.69 19.34 21.36
C PHE A 59 7.12 18.94 20.99
N ILE A 60 7.45 18.88 19.70
CA ILE A 60 8.81 18.59 19.24
C ILE A 60 9.72 19.76 19.59
N THR A 61 10.51 19.57 20.64
CA THR A 61 11.53 20.49 21.18
C THR A 61 12.78 19.68 21.51
N GLU A 62 13.95 20.32 21.60
CA GLU A 62 15.24 19.64 21.86
C GLU A 62 15.17 18.64 23.03
N ASP A 63 14.53 18.99 24.15
CA ASP A 63 14.49 18.15 25.36
C ASP A 63 13.39 17.06 25.40
N LYS A 64 12.47 17.04 24.44
CA LYS A 64 11.27 16.15 24.48
C LYS A 64 11.21 15.14 23.36
N ASN A 65 12.20 15.12 22.47
CA ASN A 65 12.17 14.30 21.27
C ASN A 65 12.03 12.80 21.56
N ILE A 66 12.70 12.29 22.61
CA ILE A 66 12.62 10.88 23.00
C ILE A 66 11.23 10.52 23.57
N GLU A 67 10.67 11.36 24.44
CA GLU A 67 9.32 11.14 24.98
C GLU A 67 8.26 11.16 23.86
N VAL A 68 8.38 12.11 22.92
CA VAL A 68 7.50 12.16 21.74
C VAL A 68 7.69 10.91 20.88
N LEU A 69 8.93 10.46 20.67
CA LEU A 69 9.23 9.26 19.90
C LEU A 69 8.56 8.03 20.50
N GLU A 70 8.71 7.78 21.79
CA GLU A 70 8.13 6.62 22.48
C GLU A 70 6.60 6.59 22.34
N ASN A 71 5.95 7.74 22.49
CA ASN A 71 4.52 7.88 22.30
C ASN A 71 4.08 7.60 20.86
N VAL A 72 4.84 8.10 19.87
CA VAL A 72 4.54 7.88 18.45
C VAL A 72 4.77 6.42 18.06
N ILE A 73 5.82 5.77 18.56
CA ILE A 73 6.10 4.35 18.35
C ILE A 73 4.96 3.48 18.91
N SER A 74 4.50 3.77 20.13
CA SER A 74 3.37 3.03 20.71
C SER A 74 2.10 3.14 19.85
N ILE A 75 1.78 4.34 19.34
CA ILE A 75 0.64 4.53 18.43
C ILE A 75 0.85 3.77 17.12
N LEU A 76 2.07 3.76 16.59
CA LEU A 76 2.43 3.06 15.37
C LEU A 76 2.24 1.54 15.52
N ASP A 77 2.75 0.95 16.60
CA ASP A 77 2.64 -0.49 16.87
C ASP A 77 1.18 -0.94 17.00
N ASP A 78 0.38 -0.18 17.77
CA ASP A 78 -1.05 -0.43 17.91
C ASP A 78 -1.76 -0.35 16.56
N GLN A 79 -1.40 0.63 15.72
CA GLN A 79 -1.99 0.79 14.41
C GLN A 79 -1.57 -0.33 13.44
N LEU A 80 -0.30 -0.76 13.46
CA LEU A 80 0.21 -1.85 12.64
C LEU A 80 -0.50 -3.18 12.97
N LYS A 81 -0.64 -3.48 14.26
CA LYS A 81 -1.40 -4.65 14.72
C LYS A 81 -2.85 -4.60 14.24
N CYS A 82 -3.45 -3.43 14.33
CA CYS A 82 -4.83 -3.16 13.96
C CYS A 82 -5.11 -3.22 12.45
N ILE A 83 -4.14 -2.84 11.61
CA ILE A 83 -4.23 -3.04 10.17
C ILE A 83 -4.06 -4.52 9.83
N LYS A 84 -3.11 -5.20 10.49
CA LYS A 84 -2.84 -6.63 10.27
C LYS A 84 -4.05 -7.52 10.58
N ASP A 85 -4.76 -7.25 11.68
CA ASP A 85 -5.99 -7.95 12.05
C ASP A 85 -7.26 -7.36 11.41
N LYS A 86 -7.11 -6.28 10.63
CA LYS A 86 -8.18 -5.54 9.93
C LYS A 86 -9.24 -4.96 10.86
N SER A 87 -8.96 -4.80 12.15
CA SER A 87 -9.94 -4.33 13.15
C SER A 87 -10.26 -2.83 13.05
N CYS A 88 -9.38 -2.01 12.48
CA CYS A 88 -9.60 -0.57 12.22
C CYS A 88 -9.64 -0.18 10.75
N ILE A 89 -9.81 -1.15 9.84
CA ILE A 89 -10.09 -0.87 8.43
C ILE A 89 -11.61 -0.77 8.27
N GLN A 90 -12.08 0.27 7.57
CA GLN A 90 -13.50 0.42 7.27
C GLN A 90 -13.99 -0.69 6.35
N SER A 91 -15.25 -1.11 6.52
CA SER A 91 -15.81 -2.19 5.71
C SER A 91 -15.94 -1.80 4.22
N LYS A 92 -15.75 -2.79 3.34
CA LYS A 92 -15.74 -2.66 1.86
C LYS A 92 -17.10 -2.36 1.22
N GLU A 93 -18.08 -1.85 1.98
CA GLU A 93 -19.46 -1.73 1.50
C GLU A 93 -19.65 -0.67 0.40
N SER A 94 -18.67 0.22 0.22
CA SER A 94 -18.67 1.22 -0.85
C SER A 94 -17.97 0.70 -2.11
N ARG A 95 -18.62 0.82 -3.26
CA ARG A 95 -18.02 0.55 -4.59
C ARG A 95 -16.84 1.49 -4.93
N PHE A 96 -16.63 2.54 -4.14
CA PHE A 96 -15.55 3.52 -4.30
C PHE A 96 -14.51 3.42 -3.18
N PHE A 97 -14.52 2.35 -2.38
CA PHE A 97 -13.56 2.17 -1.30
C PHE A 97 -12.19 1.80 -1.86
N ASP A 98 -11.24 2.72 -1.74
CA ASP A 98 -9.81 2.44 -1.88
C ASP A 98 -9.22 2.23 -0.49
N GLU A 99 -8.77 1.01 -0.21
CA GLU A 99 -8.11 0.65 1.05
C GLU A 99 -6.95 1.61 1.36
N LYS A 100 -6.24 2.13 0.35
CA LYS A 100 -5.10 3.04 0.53
C LYS A 100 -5.50 4.42 1.06
N LEU A 101 -6.77 4.79 0.93
CA LEU A 101 -7.33 6.04 1.45
C LEU A 101 -7.99 5.87 2.82
N ASP A 102 -7.95 4.67 3.40
CA ASP A 102 -8.51 4.43 4.72
C ASP A 102 -7.79 5.29 5.79
N PRO A 103 -8.53 5.94 6.72
CA PRO A 103 -7.95 6.69 7.82
C PRO A 103 -6.90 5.93 8.64
N ALA A 104 -6.98 4.60 8.71
CA ALA A 104 -5.98 3.76 9.36
C ALA A 104 -4.57 3.98 8.78
N TYR A 105 -4.45 4.07 7.46
CA TYR A 105 -3.17 4.36 6.81
C TYR A 105 -2.73 5.82 6.97
N THR A 106 -3.68 6.73 7.20
CA THR A 106 -3.35 8.13 7.53
C THR A 106 -2.68 8.25 8.90
N VAL A 107 -3.08 7.42 9.87
CA VAL A 107 -2.40 7.34 11.18
C VAL A 107 -0.95 6.91 10.99
N ILE A 108 -0.70 5.85 10.21
CA ILE A 108 0.66 5.37 9.89
C ILE A 108 1.48 6.49 9.25
N ARG A 109 0.95 7.12 8.19
CA ARG A 109 1.65 8.21 7.49
C ARG A 109 2.06 9.33 8.45
N LYS A 110 1.14 9.80 9.31
CA LYS A 110 1.43 10.87 10.28
C LYS A 110 2.46 10.46 11.32
N ALA A 111 2.40 9.24 11.83
CA ALA A 111 3.43 8.72 12.73
C ALA A 111 4.80 8.72 12.04
N MET A 112 4.86 8.27 10.78
CA MET A 112 6.10 8.29 10.00
C MET A 112 6.61 9.70 9.69
N GLU A 113 5.72 10.68 9.47
CA GLU A 113 6.10 12.09 9.30
C GLU A 113 6.79 12.65 10.55
N ILE A 114 6.24 12.35 11.72
CA ILE A 114 6.81 12.78 13.01
C ILE A 114 8.14 12.08 13.25
N ILE A 115 8.23 10.76 13.08
CA ILE A 115 9.49 10.02 13.22
C ILE A 115 10.54 10.56 12.24
N ASN A 116 10.15 10.82 10.99
CA ASN A 116 11.04 11.38 9.98
C ASN A 116 11.56 12.76 10.40
N ARG A 117 10.73 13.59 11.02
CA ARG A 117 11.14 14.89 11.58
C ARG A 117 12.07 14.73 12.79
N LEU A 118 11.72 13.88 13.75
CA LEU A 118 12.53 13.65 14.96
C LEU A 118 13.93 13.17 14.60
N THR A 119 14.03 12.22 13.68
CA THR A 119 15.32 11.71 13.17
C THR A 119 16.15 12.75 12.42
N LEU A 120 15.57 13.86 11.96
CA LEU A 120 16.34 14.98 11.38
C LEU A 120 16.91 15.91 12.46
N LEU A 121 16.26 15.96 13.62
CA LEU A 121 16.60 16.86 14.73
C LEU A 121 17.58 16.20 15.70
N ASP A 122 17.43 14.91 15.94
CA ASP A 122 18.21 14.17 16.93
C ASP A 122 18.68 12.81 16.35
N PRO A 123 20.00 12.63 16.15
CA PRO A 123 20.56 11.37 15.68
C PRO A 123 20.33 10.18 16.62
N GLU A 124 20.16 10.39 17.93
CA GLU A 124 19.95 9.29 18.89
C GLU A 124 18.61 8.58 18.66
N VAL A 125 17.63 9.29 18.12
CA VAL A 125 16.33 8.74 17.70
C VAL A 125 16.51 7.56 16.75
N HIS A 126 17.51 7.59 15.86
CA HIS A 126 17.78 6.48 14.94
C HIS A 126 18.12 5.17 15.65
N GLN A 127 18.78 5.23 16.80
CA GLN A 127 19.20 4.05 17.55
C GLN A 127 18.02 3.39 18.28
N LYS A 128 16.98 4.17 18.61
CA LYS A 128 15.79 3.70 19.32
C LYS A 128 14.78 3.03 18.39
N LEU A 129 14.75 3.42 17.11
CA LEU A 129 13.87 2.83 16.11
C LEU A 129 14.25 1.38 15.81
N GLN A 130 13.30 0.46 15.95
CA GLN A 130 13.51 -0.94 15.57
C GLN A 130 13.31 -1.11 14.07
N ASP A 131 14.16 -1.90 13.43
CA ASP A 131 14.06 -2.11 11.98
C ASP A 131 12.83 -2.96 11.64
N GLU A 132 12.43 -3.85 12.54
CA GLU A 132 11.29 -4.76 12.39
C GLU A 132 9.98 -3.96 12.23
N GLN A 133 9.83 -2.87 12.97
CA GLN A 133 8.69 -1.94 12.84
C GLN A 133 8.70 -1.24 11.48
N MET A 134 9.88 -0.81 11.02
CA MET A 134 10.04 -0.16 9.72
C MET A 134 9.73 -1.12 8.57
N VAL A 135 10.20 -2.36 8.65
CA VAL A 135 9.88 -3.41 7.67
C VAL A 135 8.36 -3.62 7.60
N ALA A 136 7.69 -3.71 8.75
CA ALA A 136 6.23 -3.86 8.79
C ALA A 136 5.48 -2.68 8.11
N VAL A 137 6.02 -1.45 8.19
CA VAL A 137 5.43 -0.31 7.46
C VAL A 137 5.66 -0.43 5.95
N VAL A 138 6.82 -0.94 5.50
CA VAL A 138 7.08 -1.17 4.07
C VAL A 138 6.14 -2.23 3.50
N GLU A 139 5.83 -3.28 4.27
CA GLU A 139 4.91 -4.35 3.89
C GLU A 139 3.47 -3.88 3.64
N LEU A 140 3.09 -2.71 4.17
CA LEU A 140 1.77 -2.12 3.91
C LEU A 140 1.63 -1.60 2.48
N GLU A 141 2.73 -1.41 1.75
CA GLU A 141 2.76 -0.89 0.38
C GLU A 141 2.01 0.45 0.19
N GLN A 142 1.90 1.27 1.25
CA GLN A 142 1.31 2.60 1.18
C GLN A 142 2.39 3.60 0.72
N PRO A 143 2.22 4.29 -0.43
CA PRO A 143 3.32 5.04 -1.07
C PRO A 143 3.99 6.09 -0.18
N SER A 144 3.20 6.88 0.56
CA SER A 144 3.74 7.98 1.38
C SER A 144 4.53 7.46 2.58
N SER A 145 3.99 6.45 3.26
CA SER A 145 4.61 5.82 4.43
C SER A 145 5.85 5.04 4.01
N LEU A 146 5.78 4.32 2.88
CA LEU A 146 6.93 3.64 2.30
C LEU A 146 8.07 4.63 2.02
N PHE A 147 7.79 5.75 1.35
CA PHE A 147 8.82 6.76 1.08
C PHE A 147 9.48 7.28 2.37
N LEU A 148 8.68 7.64 3.38
CA LEU A 148 9.20 8.13 4.66
C LEU A 148 10.02 7.07 5.40
N THR A 149 9.53 5.83 5.45
CA THR A 149 10.21 4.70 6.08
C THR A 149 11.54 4.39 5.42
N LEU A 150 11.57 4.31 4.08
CA LEU A 150 12.82 4.11 3.36
C LEU A 150 13.79 5.25 3.65
N ASN A 151 13.35 6.51 3.65
CA ASN A 151 14.21 7.65 4.00
C ASN A 151 14.78 7.57 5.43
N ILE A 152 13.98 7.14 6.41
CA ILE A 152 14.44 6.94 7.79
C ILE A 152 15.47 5.82 7.88
N LEU A 153 15.19 4.66 7.28
CA LEU A 153 16.10 3.52 7.27
C LEU A 153 17.43 3.86 6.60
N MET A 154 17.38 4.63 5.54
CA MET A 154 18.54 5.10 4.80
C MET A 154 19.45 6.00 5.63
N ARG A 155 18.87 6.91 6.41
CA ARG A 155 19.62 7.76 7.35
C ARG A 155 20.18 6.97 8.52
N LYS A 156 19.44 5.95 8.99
CA LYS A 156 19.91 5.02 10.03
C LYS A 156 21.12 4.21 9.54
N GLY A 157 21.10 3.78 8.29
CA GLY A 157 22.24 3.15 7.63
C GLY A 157 21.85 2.08 6.62
N LYS A 158 22.81 1.73 5.77
CA LYS A 158 22.65 0.76 4.69
C LYS A 158 22.18 -0.62 5.17
N GLU A 159 22.68 -1.08 6.32
CA GLU A 159 22.29 -2.37 6.90
C GLU A 159 20.80 -2.39 7.28
N SER A 160 20.31 -1.36 7.95
CA SER A 160 18.89 -1.20 8.29
C SER A 160 18.04 -1.10 7.04
N PHE A 161 18.46 -0.36 6.01
CA PHE A 161 17.75 -0.33 4.73
C PHE A 161 17.65 -1.72 4.10
N TYR A 162 18.73 -2.50 4.08
CA TYR A 162 18.71 -3.84 3.49
C TYR A 162 17.89 -4.89 4.25
N LYS A 163 17.41 -4.61 5.48
CA LYS A 163 16.41 -5.47 6.10
C LYS A 163 15.07 -5.49 5.35
N THR A 164 14.79 -4.48 4.53
CA THR A 164 13.59 -4.43 3.67
C THR A 164 13.74 -5.21 2.36
N TRP A 165 14.88 -5.88 2.15
CA TRP A 165 15.22 -6.52 0.88
C TRP A 165 14.20 -7.56 0.43
N GLU A 166 13.76 -8.43 1.34
CA GLU A 166 12.78 -9.47 1.03
C GLU A 166 11.43 -8.86 0.66
N THR A 167 10.97 -7.84 1.41
CA THR A 167 9.75 -7.09 1.12
C THR A 167 9.83 -6.38 -0.23
N ALA A 168 11.01 -5.90 -0.63
CA ALA A 168 11.21 -5.20 -1.89
C ALA A 168 10.79 -6.06 -3.10
N PHE A 169 11.05 -7.38 -3.07
CA PHE A 169 10.60 -8.28 -4.15
C PHE A 169 9.08 -8.29 -4.31
N GLY A 170 8.32 -7.94 -3.29
CA GLY A 170 6.86 -7.83 -3.29
C GLY A 170 6.33 -6.58 -4.00
N LEU A 171 7.09 -5.49 -3.99
CA LEU A 171 6.64 -4.17 -4.44
C LEU A 171 6.28 -4.13 -5.93
N LYS A 172 5.38 -3.20 -6.27
CA LYS A 172 4.88 -2.93 -7.64
C LYS A 172 4.75 -1.44 -7.91
N GLY A 173 4.67 -1.08 -9.19
CA GLY A 173 4.40 0.27 -9.68
C GLY A 173 5.30 1.33 -9.06
N VAL A 174 4.68 2.39 -8.54
CA VAL A 174 5.36 3.54 -7.90
C VAL A 174 6.18 3.11 -6.67
N ASN A 175 5.77 2.07 -5.94
CA ASN A 175 6.50 1.61 -4.76
C ASN A 175 7.82 0.94 -5.15
N ALA A 176 7.80 0.10 -6.19
CA ALA A 176 9.00 -0.53 -6.74
C ALA A 176 9.97 0.53 -7.28
N GLN A 177 9.44 1.53 -8.02
CA GLN A 177 10.23 2.67 -8.50
C GLN A 177 10.85 3.45 -7.34
N THR A 178 10.08 3.75 -6.29
CA THR A 178 10.55 4.47 -5.11
C THR A 178 11.69 3.71 -4.42
N TYR A 179 11.56 2.40 -4.29
CA TYR A 179 12.60 1.56 -3.71
C TYR A 179 13.91 1.62 -4.52
N LEU A 180 13.82 1.50 -5.86
CA LEU A 180 14.98 1.63 -6.74
C LEU A 180 15.62 3.02 -6.68
N LYS A 181 14.82 4.09 -6.55
CA LYS A 181 15.35 5.46 -6.37
C LYS A 181 16.23 5.57 -5.12
N PHE A 182 15.80 4.98 -4.00
CA PHE A 182 16.60 4.96 -2.77
C PHE A 182 17.85 4.08 -2.90
N LEU A 183 17.74 2.94 -3.58
CA LEU A 183 18.93 2.14 -3.90
C LEU A 183 19.93 2.97 -4.71
N ARG A 184 19.49 3.63 -5.79
CA ARG A 184 20.32 4.47 -6.64
C ARG A 184 21.09 5.54 -5.86
N THR A 185 20.45 6.20 -4.89
CA THR A 185 21.10 7.26 -4.10
C THR A 185 22.19 6.73 -3.16
N GLN A 186 22.19 5.43 -2.86
CA GLN A 186 23.24 4.74 -2.07
C GLN A 186 24.23 3.95 -2.92
N ALA A 187 23.83 3.64 -4.14
CA ALA A 187 24.44 2.66 -5.02
C ALA A 187 25.66 3.28 -5.75
N LEU A 188 26.88 2.75 -5.66
CA LEU A 188 27.33 1.39 -5.30
C LEU A 188 28.81 1.42 -4.92
N VAL A 189 29.23 0.58 -3.97
CA VAL A 189 30.64 0.45 -3.56
C VAL A 189 31.19 -0.98 -3.73
N ASN A 190 30.36 -2.00 -4.04
CA ASN A 190 30.87 -3.35 -4.37
C ASN A 190 29.98 -4.12 -5.39
N ASP A 191 30.56 -5.15 -5.99
CA ASP A 191 29.91 -5.99 -7.02
C ASP A 191 28.77 -6.86 -6.47
N ASN A 192 28.78 -7.19 -5.18
CA ASN A 192 27.72 -7.98 -4.55
C ASN A 192 26.40 -7.20 -4.50
N ASP A 193 26.46 -5.91 -4.16
CA ASP A 193 25.30 -5.04 -4.14
C ASP A 193 24.75 -4.82 -5.55
N ILE A 194 25.64 -4.73 -6.56
CA ILE A 194 25.26 -4.66 -7.98
C ILE A 194 24.39 -5.86 -8.37
N SER A 195 24.87 -7.08 -8.12
CA SER A 195 24.14 -8.29 -8.48
C SER A 195 22.85 -8.49 -7.70
N LYS A 196 22.74 -7.93 -6.49
CA LYS A 196 21.46 -7.87 -5.76
C LYS A 196 20.47 -6.97 -6.50
N VAL A 197 20.85 -5.73 -6.82
CA VAL A 197 19.97 -4.78 -7.53
C VAL A 197 19.55 -5.34 -8.88
N GLU A 198 20.47 -5.94 -9.65
CA GLU A 198 20.15 -6.59 -10.94
C GLU A 198 19.02 -7.63 -10.81
N ARG A 199 19.10 -8.48 -9.77
CA ARG A 199 18.09 -9.51 -9.50
C ARG A 199 16.73 -8.90 -9.14
N LEU A 200 16.75 -7.84 -8.33
CA LEU A 200 15.52 -7.14 -7.95
C LEU A 200 14.88 -6.45 -9.17
N THR A 201 15.68 -5.81 -10.00
CA THR A 201 15.25 -5.21 -11.26
C THR A 201 14.66 -6.25 -12.21
N GLN A 202 15.32 -7.39 -12.40
CA GLN A 202 14.80 -8.50 -13.20
C GLN A 202 13.44 -8.97 -12.69
N ASN A 203 13.30 -9.13 -11.37
CA ASN A 203 12.04 -9.48 -10.75
C ASN A 203 10.95 -8.46 -11.09
N TYR A 204 11.21 -7.15 -10.95
CA TYR A 204 10.22 -6.13 -11.29
C TYR A 204 9.83 -6.12 -12.77
N LEU A 205 10.79 -6.34 -13.68
CA LEU A 205 10.51 -6.43 -15.11
C LEU A 205 9.65 -7.64 -15.49
N SER A 206 9.59 -8.66 -14.63
CA SER A 206 8.75 -9.85 -14.83
C SER A 206 7.37 -9.78 -14.16
N LYS A 207 7.06 -8.72 -13.41
CA LYS A 207 5.85 -8.67 -12.57
C LYS A 207 4.58 -8.27 -13.30
N ASP A 208 4.53 -7.03 -13.76
CA ASP A 208 3.34 -6.43 -14.32
C ASP A 208 3.67 -5.22 -15.20
N ASN A 209 2.77 -4.97 -16.13
CA ASN A 209 2.90 -3.98 -17.20
C ASN A 209 2.93 -2.54 -16.68
N GLU A 210 2.35 -2.28 -15.50
CA GLU A 210 2.37 -0.95 -14.88
C GLU A 210 3.73 -0.65 -14.24
N THR A 211 4.40 -1.68 -13.72
CA THR A 211 5.71 -1.57 -13.08
C THR A 211 6.82 -1.36 -14.10
N ILE A 212 6.82 -2.13 -15.19
CA ILE A 212 7.88 -2.12 -16.22
C ILE A 212 8.31 -0.70 -16.65
N PRO A 213 7.42 0.19 -17.12
CA PRO A 213 7.83 1.50 -17.63
C PRO A 213 8.46 2.38 -16.56
N LEU A 214 7.98 2.30 -15.31
CA LEU A 214 8.51 3.08 -14.19
C LEU A 214 9.93 2.63 -13.80
N ILE A 215 10.20 1.33 -13.91
CA ILE A 215 11.51 0.75 -13.65
C ILE A 215 12.48 1.06 -14.78
N VAL A 216 12.06 0.96 -16.04
CA VAL A 216 12.88 1.34 -17.20
C VAL A 216 13.32 2.80 -17.12
N ASP A 217 12.39 3.70 -16.81
CA ASP A 217 12.71 5.12 -16.55
C ASP A 217 13.78 5.23 -15.47
N GLU A 218 13.63 4.55 -14.34
CA GLU A 218 14.59 4.63 -13.24
C GLU A 218 15.98 4.04 -13.59
N LEU A 219 16.02 2.95 -14.34
CA LEU A 219 17.29 2.31 -14.78
C LEU A 219 18.08 3.20 -15.73
N SER A 220 17.40 3.96 -16.61
CA SER A 220 18.06 4.88 -17.53
C SER A 220 18.88 5.98 -16.82
N HIS A 221 18.55 6.27 -15.56
CA HIS A 221 19.24 7.25 -14.73
C HIS A 221 20.44 6.66 -13.96
N HIS A 222 20.68 5.35 -14.02
CA HIS A 222 21.70 4.66 -13.22
C HIS A 222 23.06 4.54 -13.94
N LYS A 223 23.81 5.65 -14.07
CA LYS A 223 25.06 5.74 -14.87
C LYS A 223 26.11 4.65 -14.61
N LYS A 224 26.32 4.22 -13.36
CA LYS A 224 27.31 3.17 -13.00
C LYS A 224 26.94 1.76 -13.45
N LEU A 225 25.69 1.52 -13.81
CA LEU A 225 25.16 0.22 -14.21
C LEU A 225 24.78 0.17 -15.69
N ALA A 226 25.03 1.24 -16.44
CA ALA A 226 24.59 1.40 -17.83
C ALA A 226 24.98 0.20 -18.72
N SER A 227 26.24 -0.24 -18.68
CA SER A 227 26.71 -1.36 -19.52
C SER A 227 26.12 -2.72 -19.13
N ARG A 228 25.79 -2.94 -17.85
CA ARG A 228 25.14 -4.19 -17.40
C ARG A 228 23.62 -4.16 -17.60
N TYR A 229 23.03 -2.96 -17.55
CA TYR A 229 21.61 -2.75 -17.78
C TYR A 229 21.23 -2.59 -19.25
N GLU A 230 22.15 -2.40 -20.18
CA GLU A 230 21.84 -2.44 -21.62
C GLU A 230 21.06 -3.70 -22.01
N LYS A 231 21.45 -4.86 -21.47
CA LYS A 231 20.72 -6.12 -21.70
C LYS A 231 19.33 -6.11 -21.07
N LEU A 232 19.20 -5.58 -19.85
CA LEU A 232 17.92 -5.52 -19.13
C LEU A 232 16.96 -4.48 -19.70
N LEU A 233 17.48 -3.34 -20.15
CA LEU A 233 16.76 -2.33 -20.92
C LEU A 233 16.29 -2.91 -22.25
N GLY A 234 17.13 -3.68 -22.95
CA GLY A 234 16.73 -4.41 -24.16
C GLY A 234 15.54 -5.34 -23.92
N THR A 235 15.62 -6.20 -22.91
CA THR A 235 14.52 -7.09 -22.52
C THR A 235 13.25 -6.32 -22.14
N ALA A 236 13.38 -5.25 -21.37
CA ALA A 236 12.22 -4.43 -20.98
C ALA A 236 11.57 -3.72 -22.19
N CYS A 237 12.39 -3.19 -23.10
CA CYS A 237 11.92 -2.57 -24.35
C CYS A 237 11.24 -3.58 -25.28
N GLU A 238 11.73 -4.81 -25.36
CA GLU A 238 11.08 -5.90 -26.10
C GLU A 238 9.71 -6.24 -25.51
N HIS A 239 9.61 -6.35 -24.18
CA HIS A 239 8.34 -6.59 -23.48
C HIS A 239 7.32 -5.47 -23.75
N MET A 240 7.71 -4.21 -23.59
CA MET A 240 6.83 -3.07 -23.87
C MET A 240 6.41 -3.01 -25.35
N SER A 241 7.33 -3.31 -26.27
CA SER A 241 7.02 -3.35 -27.72
C SER A 241 6.02 -4.46 -28.06
N GLN A 242 6.12 -5.61 -27.40
CA GLN A 242 5.19 -6.71 -27.60
C GLN A 242 3.80 -6.39 -27.05
N GLU A 243 3.72 -5.72 -25.91
CA GLU A 243 2.46 -5.22 -25.35
C GLU A 243 1.81 -4.16 -26.22
N GLU A 244 2.58 -3.21 -26.75
CA GLU A 244 2.05 -2.20 -27.68
C GLU A 244 1.43 -2.85 -28.92
N LYS A 245 2.07 -3.89 -29.46
CA LYS A 245 1.51 -4.69 -30.57
C LYS A 245 0.21 -5.39 -30.16
N ASN A 246 0.17 -6.02 -28.99
CA ASN A 246 -1.04 -6.67 -28.49
C ASN A 246 -2.18 -5.67 -28.28
N TYR A 247 -1.89 -4.50 -27.71
CA TYR A 247 -2.86 -3.44 -27.47
C TYR A 247 -3.39 -2.82 -28.77
N LYS A 248 -2.53 -2.62 -29.77
CA LYS A 248 -2.94 -2.21 -31.12
C LYS A 248 -3.91 -3.20 -31.75
N VAL A 249 -3.64 -4.50 -31.63
CA VAL A 249 -4.53 -5.57 -32.11
C VAL A 249 -5.87 -5.56 -31.37
N GLU A 250 -5.89 -5.32 -30.06
CA GLU A 250 -7.15 -5.20 -29.30
C GLU A 250 -7.94 -3.92 -29.64
N LEU A 251 -7.27 -2.78 -29.81
CA LEU A 251 -7.92 -1.54 -30.26
C LEU A 251 -8.52 -1.66 -31.66
N GLU A 252 -7.81 -2.33 -32.57
CA GLU A 252 -8.31 -2.65 -33.92
C GLU A 252 -9.55 -3.55 -33.85
N LYS A 253 -9.60 -4.51 -32.90
CA LYS A 253 -10.80 -5.32 -32.65
C LYS A 253 -11.96 -4.54 -32.04
N LEU A 254 -11.68 -3.48 -31.27
CA LEU A 254 -12.68 -2.67 -30.58
C LEU A 254 -13.25 -1.51 -31.41
N ASN A 255 -12.79 -1.31 -32.65
CA ASN A 255 -13.28 -0.25 -33.57
C ASN A 255 -13.26 1.17 -32.96
N LEU A 256 -12.42 1.41 -31.96
CA LEU A 256 -12.32 2.67 -31.24
C LEU A 256 -11.17 3.48 -31.81
N TYR A 257 -11.51 4.58 -32.49
CA TYR A 257 -10.56 5.63 -32.89
C TYR A 257 -9.99 6.33 -31.64
N GLY A 258 -8.95 5.74 -31.06
CA GLY A 258 -8.26 6.24 -29.88
C GLY A 258 -6.79 6.57 -30.16
N LYS A 259 -6.50 7.53 -31.05
CA LYS A 259 -5.16 8.12 -31.14
C LYS A 259 -4.90 9.00 -29.90
N LYS A 260 -4.38 8.42 -28.82
CA LYS A 260 -3.49 9.07 -27.84
C LYS A 260 -3.19 8.11 -26.67
N LEU A 261 -2.01 7.50 -26.70
CA LEU A 261 -1.28 7.03 -25.51
C LEU A 261 0.16 6.56 -25.80
N VAL A 262 0.59 6.51 -27.07
CA VAL A 262 1.93 6.04 -27.47
C VAL A 262 2.93 7.18 -27.73
N ALA A 263 2.87 8.27 -26.97
CA ALA A 263 3.74 9.44 -27.22
C ALA A 263 4.89 9.63 -26.22
N ASN A 264 4.95 8.88 -25.10
CA ASN A 264 5.95 9.11 -24.06
C ASN A 264 6.95 7.97 -23.82
N TYR A 265 6.91 6.91 -24.62
CA TYR A 265 7.82 5.78 -24.45
C TYR A 265 8.86 5.80 -25.58
N ARG A 266 10.00 6.45 -25.35
CA ARG A 266 11.20 6.23 -26.16
C ARG A 266 12.07 5.20 -25.45
N CYS A 267 11.82 3.94 -25.75
CA CYS A 267 12.90 3.13 -26.30
C CYS A 267 13.08 3.62 -27.77
#